data_AF-A0A0N0CZQ2-F1
#
_entry.id   AF-A0A0N0CZQ2-F1
#
_cell.length_a   1.000
_cell.length_b   1.000
_cell.length_c   1.000
_cell.angle_alpha   90.00
_cell.angle_beta   90.00
_cell.angle_gamma   90.00
#
_symmetry.space_group_name_H-M   'P 1'
#
loop_
_entity.id
_entity.type
_entity.pdbx_description
1 polymer ?
#
loop_
_entity_poly.entity_id
_entity_poly.type
_entity_poly.pdbx_seq_one_letter_code
_entity_poly.pdbx_strand_id
1 'polypeptide(L)'
;MKTLYLLRHAKSSWKQPEIPDFERPLNRRGKKDAPLMGKILKEKNLNLDLIISSPAKRAKKTAKKVAKYIAYKKEKIVLNQEIYEANISEIFDVLVQINPNINSLMLVGHNPTFTDVANLLLKNAKIENIPTSGVVAIHFDCQKWSEIEEIKGNLIFFEYPKKYKVTITPLTDNILEQGRALSSL
;
A
#
# COMPACT_ATOMS: atom_id res chain seq x y z
N MET A 1 -20.95 -8.12 -3.10
CA MET A 1 -19.64 -7.74 -3.68
C MET A 1 -18.70 -7.28 -2.58
N LYS A 2 -17.42 -7.67 -2.64
CA LYS A 2 -16.38 -7.26 -1.68
C LYS A 2 -15.15 -6.68 -2.38
N THR A 3 -14.51 -5.70 -1.77
CA THR A 3 -13.25 -5.13 -2.26
C THR A 3 -12.23 -5.07 -1.13
N LEU A 4 -11.14 -5.82 -1.29
CA LEU A 4 -10.02 -5.85 -0.36
C LEU A 4 -8.90 -4.94 -0.85
N TYR A 5 -8.39 -4.08 0.02
CA TYR A 5 -7.20 -3.28 -0.21
C TYR A 5 -6.09 -3.74 0.73
N LEU A 6 -5.00 -4.25 0.18
CA LEU A 6 -3.80 -4.62 0.92
C LEU A 6 -2.77 -3.50 0.80
N LEU A 7 -2.61 -2.71 1.86
CA LEU A 7 -1.62 -1.64 1.95
C LEU A 7 -0.42 -2.08 2.80
N ARG A 8 0.73 -2.31 2.16
CA ARG A 8 1.98 -2.49 2.92
C ARG A 8 2.38 -1.18 3.59
N HIS A 9 2.82 -1.23 4.84
CA HIS A 9 3.32 -0.06 5.55
C HIS A 9 4.40 0.71 4.75
N ALA A 10 4.49 2.02 4.99
CA ALA A 10 5.49 2.86 4.36
C ALA A 10 6.88 2.64 4.95
N LYS A 11 7.93 3.07 4.23
CA LYS A 11 9.32 2.76 4.60
C LYS A 11 9.64 3.24 6.02
N SER A 12 10.08 2.31 6.88
CA SER A 12 10.47 2.54 8.27
C SER A 12 11.96 2.90 8.41
N SER A 13 12.33 3.41 9.58
CA SER A 13 13.70 3.74 9.97
C SER A 13 14.38 2.55 10.64
N TRP A 14 15.69 2.45 10.44
CA TRP A 14 16.61 1.56 11.18
C TRP A 14 17.73 2.36 11.87
N LYS A 15 17.59 3.69 11.93
CA LYS A 15 18.66 4.59 12.41
C LYS A 15 19.01 4.44 13.90
N GLN A 16 18.14 3.80 14.67
CA GLN A 16 18.25 3.62 16.11
C GLN A 16 18.08 2.12 16.37
N PRO A 17 19.17 1.34 16.37
CA PRO A 17 19.11 -0.11 16.56
C PRO A 17 18.52 -0.53 17.91
N GLU A 18 18.57 0.35 18.91
CA GLU A 18 18.00 0.16 20.24
C GLU A 18 16.46 0.22 20.29
N ILE A 19 15.80 0.69 19.22
CA ILE A 19 14.33 0.73 19.17
C ILE A 19 13.77 -0.65 18.80
N PRO A 20 12.85 -1.23 19.61
CA PRO A 20 12.16 -2.47 19.28
C PRO A 20 11.46 -2.40 17.93
N ASP A 21 11.40 -3.52 17.18
CA ASP A 21 10.85 -3.52 15.80
C ASP A 21 9.46 -2.86 15.73
N PHE A 22 8.59 -3.23 16.66
CA PHE A 22 7.23 -2.71 16.81
C PHE A 22 7.17 -1.18 16.89
N GLU A 23 8.15 -0.55 17.55
CA GLU A 23 8.24 0.89 17.79
C GLU A 23 8.98 1.66 16.68
N ARG A 24 9.44 0.98 15.63
CA ARG A 24 10.19 1.63 14.55
C ARG A 24 9.34 2.68 13.83
N PRO A 25 9.80 3.94 13.76
CA PRO A 25 9.07 5.01 13.11
C PRO A 25 9.21 4.94 11.58
N LEU A 26 8.34 5.64 10.87
CA LEU A 26 8.53 5.93 9.44
C LEU A 26 9.80 6.77 9.23
N ASN A 27 10.57 6.45 8.20
CA ASN A 27 11.72 7.27 7.80
C ASN A 27 11.28 8.47 6.93
N ARG A 28 12.24 9.31 6.51
CA ARG A 28 11.97 10.50 5.68
C ARG A 28 11.21 10.15 4.40
N ARG A 29 11.57 9.05 3.72
CA ARG A 29 10.87 8.58 2.52
C ARG A 29 9.46 8.09 2.84
N GLY A 30 9.28 7.26 3.87
CA GLY A 30 7.96 6.78 4.26
C GLY A 30 7.01 7.90 4.70
N LYS A 31 7.52 8.95 5.34
CA LYS A 31 6.75 10.15 5.70
C LYS A 31 6.24 10.94 4.48
N LYS A 32 6.89 10.82 3.32
CA LYS A 32 6.49 11.42 2.03
C LYS A 32 5.63 10.47 1.18
N ASP A 33 6.00 9.19 1.14
CA ASP A 33 5.36 8.18 0.30
C ASP A 33 3.93 7.86 0.77
N ALA A 34 3.66 7.74 2.07
CA ALA A 34 2.30 7.48 2.55
C ALA A 34 1.28 8.59 2.20
N PRO A 35 1.59 9.90 2.39
CA PRO A 35 0.73 10.98 1.91
C PRO A 35 0.53 10.98 0.39
N LEU A 36 1.59 10.73 -0.39
CA LEU A 36 1.49 10.63 -1.85
C LEU A 36 0.47 9.55 -2.25
N MET A 37 0.59 8.36 -1.67
CA MET A 37 -0.36 7.27 -1.94
C MET A 37 -1.77 7.61 -1.49
N GLY A 38 -1.94 8.31 -0.36
CA GLY A 38 -3.26 8.82 0.03
C GLY A 38 -3.90 9.73 -1.02
N LYS A 39 -3.13 10.61 -1.66
CA LYS A 39 -3.63 11.48 -2.75
C LYS A 39 -4.05 10.67 -3.98
N ILE A 40 -3.19 9.74 -4.41
CA ILE A 40 -3.48 8.84 -5.55
C ILE A 40 -4.76 8.03 -5.30
N LEU A 41 -4.93 7.50 -4.09
CA LEU A 41 -6.14 6.76 -3.74
C LEU A 41 -7.38 7.64 -3.70
N LYS A 42 -7.25 8.91 -3.28
CA LYS A 42 -8.34 9.89 -3.35
C LYS A 42 -8.73 10.16 -4.80
N GLU A 43 -7.76 10.32 -5.71
CA GLU A 43 -8.01 10.53 -7.14
C GLU A 43 -8.69 9.32 -7.80
N LYS A 44 -8.48 8.11 -7.26
CA LYS A 44 -9.22 6.89 -7.65
C LYS A 44 -10.58 6.76 -6.97
N ASN A 45 -11.07 7.79 -6.29
CA ASN A 45 -12.35 7.82 -5.58
C ASN A 45 -12.53 6.67 -4.56
N LEU A 46 -11.46 6.30 -3.86
CA LEU A 46 -11.59 5.28 -2.81
C LEU A 46 -12.54 5.75 -1.71
N ASN A 47 -13.58 4.97 -1.49
CA ASN A 47 -14.45 5.05 -0.33
C ASN A 47 -14.32 3.72 0.43
N LEU A 48 -13.96 3.80 1.72
CA LEU A 48 -13.71 2.63 2.56
C LEU A 48 -14.71 2.59 3.69
N ASP A 49 -15.31 1.42 3.89
CA ASP A 49 -16.17 1.13 5.04
C ASP A 49 -15.32 0.90 6.29
N LEU A 50 -14.17 0.24 6.13
CA LEU A 50 -13.31 -0.15 7.25
C LEU A 50 -11.82 -0.10 6.89
N ILE A 51 -11.03 0.43 7.84
CA ILE A 51 -9.56 0.31 7.84
C ILE A 51 -9.15 -0.45 9.10
N ILE A 52 -8.43 -1.56 8.91
CA ILE A 52 -7.76 -2.29 10.00
C ILE A 52 -6.25 -2.22 9.77
N SER A 53 -5.50 -1.87 10.81
CA SER A 53 -4.05 -1.75 10.75
C SER A 53 -3.40 -2.65 11.78
N SER A 54 -2.24 -3.21 11.42
CA SER A 54 -1.28 -3.67 12.42
C SER A 54 -0.97 -2.52 13.40
N PRO A 55 -0.85 -2.80 14.71
CA PRO A 55 -0.62 -1.78 15.73
C PRO A 55 0.82 -1.25 15.72
N ALA A 56 1.76 -1.92 15.03
CA ALA A 56 3.12 -1.45 14.87
C ALA A 56 3.16 0.00 14.38
N LYS A 57 4.06 0.80 14.95
CA LYS A 57 4.10 2.26 14.79
C LYS A 57 4.16 2.68 13.33
N ARG A 58 4.92 1.97 12.50
CA ARG A 58 5.02 2.19 11.04
C ARG A 58 3.69 1.97 10.31
N ALA A 59 2.98 0.88 10.59
CA ALA A 59 1.70 0.55 9.96
C ALA A 59 0.61 1.54 10.40
N LYS A 60 0.46 1.76 11.70
CA LYS A 60 -0.48 2.73 12.29
C LYS A 60 -0.26 4.15 11.73
N LYS A 61 0.99 4.60 11.61
CA LYS A 61 1.29 5.93 11.03
C LYS A 61 1.02 5.98 9.53
N THR A 62 1.24 4.89 8.79
CA THR A 62 0.88 4.80 7.38
C THR A 62 -0.63 4.88 7.19
N ALA A 63 -1.40 4.08 7.92
CA ALA A 63 -2.87 4.08 7.88
C ALA A 63 -3.43 5.49 8.13
N LYS A 64 -2.99 6.15 9.21
CA LYS A 64 -3.42 7.53 9.53
C LYS A 64 -3.06 8.54 8.44
N LYS A 65 -1.91 8.39 7.79
CA LYS A 65 -1.47 9.29 6.72
C LYS A 65 -2.31 9.10 5.46
N VAL A 66 -2.66 7.87 5.09
CA VAL A 66 -3.53 7.58 3.95
C VAL A 66 -4.97 8.03 4.23
N ALA A 67 -5.52 7.63 5.39
CA ALA A 67 -6.89 7.94 5.82
C ALA A 67 -7.22 9.44 5.73
N LYS A 68 -6.26 10.31 6.09
CA LYS A 68 -6.41 11.77 5.99
C LYS A 68 -6.80 12.23 4.58
N TYR A 69 -6.25 11.63 3.53
CA TYR A 69 -6.49 12.09 2.15
C TYR A 69 -7.78 11.54 1.57
N ILE A 70 -8.16 10.32 1.93
CA ILE A 70 -9.42 9.69 1.52
C ILE A 70 -10.59 10.05 2.46
N ALA A 71 -10.44 11.12 3.26
CA ALA A 71 -11.44 11.61 4.21
C ALA A 71 -11.96 10.58 5.23
N TYR A 72 -11.20 9.51 5.50
CA TYR A 72 -11.54 8.53 6.52
C TYR A 72 -11.12 9.02 7.92
N LYS A 73 -12.05 8.98 8.88
CA LYS A 73 -11.80 9.43 10.26
C LYS A 73 -10.74 8.56 10.93
N LYS A 74 -9.63 9.17 11.38
CA LYS A 74 -8.48 8.45 11.96
C LYS A 74 -8.83 7.67 13.24
N GLU A 75 -9.89 8.06 13.92
CA GLU A 75 -10.44 7.43 15.13
C GLU A 75 -11.17 6.13 14.82
N LYS A 76 -11.68 5.97 13.59
CA LYS A 76 -12.34 4.74 13.12
C LYS A 76 -11.36 3.68 12.60
N ILE A 77 -10.05 3.93 12.67
CA ILE A 77 -9.05 2.92 12.27
C ILE A 77 -8.97 1.90 13.40
N VAL A 78 -9.32 0.65 13.09
CA VAL A 78 -9.21 -0.47 14.03
C VAL A 78 -7.77 -0.95 14.05
N LEU A 79 -7.24 -1.23 15.24
CA LEU A 79 -5.94 -1.86 15.40
C LEU A 79 -6.15 -3.33 15.75
N ASN A 80 -5.57 -4.24 14.97
CA ASN A 80 -5.64 -5.67 15.24
C ASN A 80 -4.22 -6.24 15.37
N GLN A 81 -3.93 -6.85 16.53
CA GLN A 81 -2.63 -7.45 16.85
C GLN A 81 -2.28 -8.59 15.89
N GLU A 82 -3.25 -9.37 15.42
CA GLU A 82 -3.05 -10.51 14.52
C GLU A 82 -2.46 -10.09 13.17
N ILE A 83 -2.50 -8.81 12.79
CA ILE A 83 -1.88 -8.31 11.55
C ILE A 83 -0.38 -8.04 11.75
N TYR A 84 0.13 -7.93 12.98
CA TYR A 84 1.56 -7.77 13.24
C TYR A 84 2.27 -9.11 13.14
N GLU A 85 3.28 -9.20 12.27
CA GLU A 85 4.02 -10.46 12.02
C GLU A 85 3.15 -11.65 11.59
N ALA A 86 1.95 -11.34 11.08
CA ALA A 86 0.97 -12.32 10.63
C ALA A 86 1.53 -13.29 9.58
N ASN A 87 1.18 -14.56 9.68
CA ASN A 87 1.23 -15.51 8.59
C ASN A 87 -0.05 -15.43 7.73
N ILE A 88 -0.11 -16.24 6.67
CA ILE A 88 -1.24 -16.21 5.72
C ILE A 88 -2.56 -16.59 6.40
N SER A 89 -2.57 -17.67 7.20
CA SER A 89 -3.77 -18.15 7.89
C SER A 89 -4.33 -17.08 8.82
N GLU A 90 -3.48 -16.41 9.60
CA GLU A 90 -3.89 -15.34 10.51
C GLU A 90 -4.54 -14.16 9.77
N ILE A 91 -4.08 -13.84 8.55
CA ILE A 91 -4.76 -12.82 7.73
C ILE A 91 -6.14 -13.30 7.27
N PHE A 92 -6.29 -14.59 6.93
CA PHE A 92 -7.59 -15.16 6.61
C PHE A 92 -8.52 -15.17 7.82
N ASP A 93 -8.03 -15.52 9.01
CA ASP A 93 -8.79 -15.47 10.27
C ASP A 93 -9.33 -14.05 10.54
N VAL A 94 -8.52 -13.03 10.30
CA VAL A 94 -8.97 -11.63 10.37
C VAL A 94 -10.08 -11.34 9.34
N LEU A 95 -9.93 -11.84 8.10
CA LEU A 95 -10.88 -11.59 7.01
C LEU A 95 -12.23 -12.28 7.24
N VAL A 96 -12.26 -13.53 7.70
CA VAL A 96 -13.50 -14.27 7.92
C VAL A 96 -14.35 -13.68 9.05
N GLN A 97 -13.73 -12.99 10.01
CA GLN A 97 -14.42 -12.32 11.12
C GLN A 97 -15.05 -10.97 10.75
N ILE A 98 -14.78 -10.45 9.54
CA ILE A 98 -15.29 -9.14 9.13
C ILE A 98 -16.80 -9.21 8.91
N ASN A 99 -17.51 -8.26 9.50
CA ASN A 99 -18.96 -8.13 9.35
C ASN A 99 -19.36 -8.13 7.85
N PRO A 100 -20.29 -9.00 7.42
CA PRO A 100 -20.74 -9.07 6.04
C PRO A 100 -21.32 -7.78 5.45
N ASN A 101 -21.68 -6.77 6.26
CA ASN A 101 -22.12 -5.47 5.78
C ASN A 101 -20.98 -4.55 5.34
N ILE A 102 -19.72 -4.88 5.68
CA ILE A 102 -18.53 -4.19 5.18
C ILE A 102 -18.25 -4.67 3.75
N ASN A 103 -18.26 -3.76 2.79
CA ASN A 103 -18.05 -4.08 1.38
C ASN A 103 -16.66 -3.66 0.88
N SER A 104 -16.03 -2.69 1.55
CA SER A 104 -14.71 -2.16 1.20
C SER A 104 -13.81 -2.09 2.44
N LEU A 105 -12.78 -2.94 2.44
CA LEU A 105 -11.87 -3.13 3.58
C LEU A 105 -10.44 -2.84 3.17
N MET A 106 -9.75 -1.99 3.93
CA MET A 106 -8.30 -1.86 3.83
C MET A 106 -7.61 -2.51 5.02
N LEU A 107 -6.73 -3.47 4.74
CA LEU A 107 -5.74 -3.96 5.70
C LEU A 107 -4.42 -3.21 5.51
N VAL A 108 -3.82 -2.77 6.62
CA VAL A 108 -2.51 -2.11 6.64
C VAL A 108 -1.51 -2.95 7.43
N GLY A 109 -0.55 -3.55 6.75
CA GLY A 109 0.32 -4.57 7.34
C GLY A 109 1.67 -4.70 6.63
N HIS A 110 2.18 -5.94 6.57
CA HIS A 110 3.59 -6.23 6.34
C HIS A 110 3.79 -7.26 5.23
N ASN A 111 4.98 -7.23 4.65
CA ASN A 111 5.48 -8.29 3.76
C ASN A 111 6.39 -9.24 4.56
N PRO A 112 6.56 -10.50 4.12
CA PRO A 112 6.13 -11.05 2.83
C PRO A 112 4.62 -11.34 2.72
N THR A 113 3.97 -11.60 3.85
CA THR A 113 2.58 -12.09 3.96
C THR A 113 1.57 -11.39 3.05
N PHE A 114 1.57 -10.06 2.98
CA PHE A 114 0.61 -9.35 2.12
C PHE A 114 0.78 -9.65 0.63
N THR A 115 2.01 -9.91 0.18
CA THR A 115 2.26 -10.31 -1.22
C THR A 115 1.73 -11.72 -1.45
N ASP A 116 1.96 -12.62 -0.51
CA ASP A 116 1.53 -14.02 -0.62
C ASP A 116 0.00 -14.12 -0.57
N VAL A 117 -0.65 -13.43 0.37
CA VAL A 117 -2.12 -13.32 0.45
C VAL A 117 -2.70 -12.72 -0.83
N ALA A 118 -2.09 -11.66 -1.38
CA ALA A 118 -2.56 -11.10 -2.65
C ALA A 118 -2.50 -12.15 -3.78
N ASN A 119 -1.40 -12.91 -3.88
CA ASN A 119 -1.23 -13.92 -4.93
C ASN A 119 -2.16 -15.13 -4.75
N LEU A 120 -2.51 -15.50 -3.52
CA LEU A 120 -3.51 -16.55 -3.26
C LEU A 120 -4.92 -16.11 -3.68
N LEU A 121 -5.25 -14.86 -3.41
CA LEU A 121 -6.56 -14.28 -3.68
C LEU A 121 -6.75 -13.82 -5.13
N LEU A 122 -5.69 -13.62 -5.92
CA LEU A 122 -5.81 -13.14 -7.29
C LEU A 122 -6.08 -14.28 -8.28
N LYS A 123 -7.05 -14.06 -9.17
CA LYS A 123 -7.41 -15.03 -10.22
C LYS A 123 -6.47 -14.99 -11.43
N ASN A 124 -6.09 -13.79 -11.87
CA ASN A 124 -5.49 -13.55 -13.19
C ASN A 124 -4.27 -12.61 -13.15
N ALA A 125 -3.66 -12.43 -11.98
CA ALA A 125 -2.49 -11.59 -11.82
C ALA A 125 -1.52 -12.20 -10.81
N LYS A 126 -0.22 -11.92 -11.01
CA LYS A 126 0.84 -12.28 -10.07
C LYS A 126 1.62 -11.03 -9.70
N ILE A 127 1.86 -10.85 -8.41
CA ILE A 127 2.59 -9.72 -7.84
C ILE A 127 3.87 -10.27 -7.23
N GLU A 128 5.02 -9.85 -7.75
CA GLU A 128 6.32 -10.30 -7.24
C GLU A 128 6.60 -9.78 -5.83
N ASN A 129 6.26 -8.52 -5.57
CA ASN A 129 6.46 -7.88 -4.27
C ASN A 129 5.63 -6.61 -4.18
N ILE A 130 4.84 -6.48 -3.11
CA ILE A 130 4.20 -5.21 -2.75
C ILE A 130 5.26 -4.30 -2.11
N PRO A 131 5.77 -3.24 -2.76
CA PRO A 131 6.79 -2.38 -2.16
C PRO A 131 6.21 -1.56 -1.00
N THR A 132 7.04 -0.90 -0.20
CA THR A 132 6.56 -0.06 0.91
C THR A 132 5.62 1.04 0.43
N SER A 133 4.46 1.18 1.10
CA SER A 133 3.32 2.01 0.66
C SER A 133 2.64 1.54 -0.63
N GLY A 134 2.93 0.33 -1.11
CA GLY A 134 2.19 -0.29 -2.21
C GLY A 134 0.81 -0.72 -1.77
N VAL A 135 -0.17 -0.58 -2.66
CA VAL A 135 -1.58 -0.93 -2.45
C VAL A 135 -2.05 -1.83 -3.58
N VAL A 136 -2.55 -3.00 -3.22
CA VAL A 136 -3.25 -3.90 -4.14
C VAL A 136 -4.74 -3.85 -3.82
N ALA A 137 -5.56 -3.61 -4.83
CA ALA A 137 -7.02 -3.63 -4.71
C ALA A 137 -7.57 -4.84 -5.46
N ILE A 138 -8.32 -5.69 -4.77
CA ILE A 138 -8.86 -6.94 -5.28
C ILE A 138 -10.38 -6.93 -5.12
N HIS A 139 -11.10 -7.24 -6.20
CA HIS A 139 -12.55 -7.32 -6.22
C HIS A 139 -13.04 -8.76 -6.21
N PHE A 140 -14.03 -9.06 -5.37
CA PHE A 140 -14.66 -10.38 -5.25
C PHE A 140 -16.16 -10.27 -5.49
N ASP A 141 -16.67 -11.17 -6.32
CA ASP A 141 -18.10 -11.34 -6.54
C ASP A 141 -18.70 -12.30 -5.50
N CYS A 142 -18.74 -11.83 -4.25
CA CYS A 142 -19.20 -12.60 -3.10
C CYS A 142 -19.99 -11.73 -2.11
N GLN A 143 -20.75 -12.37 -1.21
CA GLN A 143 -21.55 -11.66 -0.20
C GLN A 143 -20.88 -11.67 1.17
N LYS A 144 -20.03 -12.66 1.46
CA LYS A 144 -19.32 -12.78 2.74
C LYS A 144 -17.81 -12.80 2.53
N TRP A 145 -17.08 -12.27 3.51
CA TRP A 145 -15.62 -12.30 3.50
C TRP A 145 -15.05 -13.72 3.63
N SER A 146 -15.82 -14.66 4.19
CA SER A 146 -15.44 -16.07 4.27
C SER A 146 -15.39 -16.80 2.91
N GLU A 147 -15.93 -16.21 1.85
CA GLU A 147 -16.04 -16.83 0.53
C GLU A 147 -14.85 -16.46 -0.40
N ILE A 148 -14.00 -15.51 0.00
CA ILE A 148 -13.01 -14.88 -0.89
C ILE A 148 -11.89 -15.81 -1.32
N GLU A 149 -11.53 -16.81 -0.50
CA GLU A 149 -10.45 -17.74 -0.78
C GLU A 149 -10.83 -18.69 -1.93
N GLU A 150 -12.06 -19.21 -1.89
CA GLU A 150 -12.59 -20.12 -2.90
C GLU A 150 -12.86 -19.41 -4.23
N ILE A 151 -13.50 -18.22 -4.15
CA ILE A 151 -13.95 -17.49 -5.35
C ILE A 151 -12.76 -16.89 -6.10
N LYS A 152 -11.75 -16.42 -5.35
CA LYS A 152 -10.67 -15.54 -5.84
C LYS A 152 -11.20 -14.26 -6.48
N GLY A 153 -10.37 -13.24 -6.54
CA GLY A 153 -10.74 -11.91 -6.98
C GLY A 153 -9.99 -11.43 -8.20
N ASN A 154 -10.57 -10.43 -8.86
CA ASN A 154 -9.95 -9.73 -9.98
C ASN A 154 -9.14 -8.55 -9.45
N LEU A 155 -7.94 -8.34 -10.01
CA LEU A 155 -7.15 -7.15 -9.71
C LEU A 155 -7.88 -5.90 -10.24
N ILE A 156 -8.17 -4.94 -9.36
CA ILE A 156 -8.66 -3.61 -9.78
C ILE A 156 -7.46 -2.74 -10.14
N PHE A 157 -6.50 -2.63 -9.21
CA PHE A 157 -5.26 -1.91 -9.44
C PHE A 157 -4.16 -2.39 -8.49
N PHE A 158 -2.92 -2.13 -8.88
CA PHE A 158 -1.76 -2.24 -8.01
C PHE A 158 -0.94 -0.96 -8.13
N GLU A 159 -0.93 -0.11 -7.11
CA GLU A 159 -0.24 1.18 -7.13
C GLU A 159 0.85 1.28 -6.07
N TYR A 160 1.92 1.99 -6.39
CA TYR A 160 3.03 2.20 -5.46
C TYR A 160 3.82 3.47 -5.78
N PRO A 161 4.54 4.05 -4.81
CA PRO A 161 5.14 5.38 -4.96
C PRO A 161 6.06 5.56 -6.16
N LYS A 162 6.79 4.50 -6.57
CA LYS A 162 7.75 4.59 -7.69
C LYS A 162 7.06 4.81 -9.05
N LYS A 163 5.78 4.43 -9.22
CA LYS A 163 5.01 4.72 -10.45
C LYS A 163 4.78 6.20 -10.71
N TYR A 164 4.86 7.04 -9.67
CA TYR A 164 4.47 8.46 -9.72
C TYR A 164 5.63 9.42 -9.47
N LYS A 165 6.83 8.89 -9.25
CA LYS A 165 8.03 9.71 -9.15
C LYS A 165 8.60 9.80 -10.56
N VAL A 166 8.30 10.90 -11.25
CA VAL A 166 8.94 11.23 -12.53
C VAL A 166 10.44 11.23 -12.29
N THR A 167 11.16 10.35 -12.99
CA THR A 167 12.61 10.47 -13.11
C THR A 167 12.86 11.68 -13.99
N ILE A 168 13.21 12.83 -13.40
CA ILE A 168 13.90 13.86 -14.17
C ILE A 168 15.29 13.29 -14.39
N THR A 169 15.51 12.67 -15.55
CA THR A 169 16.87 12.50 -16.06
C THR A 169 17.39 13.92 -16.31
N PRO A 170 18.52 14.34 -15.71
CA PRO A 170 19.16 15.57 -16.14
C PRO A 170 19.43 15.43 -17.64
N LEU A 171 18.91 16.33 -18.46
CA LEU A 171 19.48 16.55 -19.78
C LEU A 171 20.90 17.00 -19.52
N THR A 172 21.87 16.09 -19.64
CA THR A 172 23.27 16.46 -19.63
C THR A 172 23.51 17.36 -20.83
N ASP A 173 23.98 18.57 -20.55
CA ASP A 173 24.44 19.56 -21.51
C ASP A 173 25.31 18.91 -22.59
N ASN A 174 24.81 18.85 -23.83
CA ASN A 174 25.64 18.48 -24.98
C ASN A 174 25.16 19.11 -26.30
N ILE A 175 24.86 20.42 -26.27
CA ILE A 175 24.61 21.22 -27.49
C ILE A 175 25.45 22.52 -27.47
N LEU A 176 26.75 22.42 -27.19
CA LEU A 176 27.66 23.57 -27.36
C LEU A 176 28.98 23.26 -28.10
N GLU A 177 29.09 22.15 -28.84
CA GLU A 177 30.28 21.85 -29.67
C GLU A 177 29.99 21.48 -31.13
N GLN A 178 28.98 22.08 -31.78
CA GLN A 178 28.88 22.06 -33.25
C GLN A 178 28.54 23.43 -33.85
N GLY A 179 29.08 24.50 -33.26
CA GLY A 179 28.84 25.89 -33.70
C GLY A 179 30.10 26.72 -33.94
N ARG A 180 31.26 26.11 -34.18
CA ARG A 180 32.50 26.82 -34.54
C ARG A 180 33.30 26.09 -35.61
N ALA A 181 32.76 26.07 -36.82
CA ALA A 181 33.55 25.99 -38.04
C ALA A 181 32.66 26.53 -39.16
N LEU A 182 32.77 27.83 -39.44
CA LEU A 182 32.50 28.51 -40.71
C LEU A 182 32.34 30.02 -40.45
N SER A 183 33.46 30.70 -40.19
CA SER A 183 33.60 32.14 -40.48
C SER A 183 35.06 32.59 -40.31
N SER A 184 35.87 32.46 -41.37
CA SER A 184 36.89 33.45 -41.80
C SER A 184 37.95 32.78 -42.69
N LEU A 185 37.99 33.22 -43.95
CA LEU A 185 39.15 33.35 -44.86
C LEU A 185 40.20 32.24 -44.88
#